data_AF-A0A8H4ZPW0-F1
#
_entry.id   AF-A0A8H4ZPW0-F1
#
_cell.length_a   1.000
_cell.length_b   1.000
_cell.length_c   1.000
_cell.angle_alpha   90.00
_cell.angle_beta   90.00
_cell.angle_gamma   90.00
#
_symmetry.space_group_name_H-M   'P 1'
#
loop_
_entity.id
_entity.type
_entity.pdbx_description
1 polymer ?
#
loop_
_entity_poly.entity_id
_entity_poly.type
_entity_poly.pdbx_seq_one_letter_code
_entity_poly.pdbx_strand_id
1 'polypeptide(L)'
;MIDTDNLRTASLYINNQLLSRGLLRDGQSIDFAGAAFNGDESGATMGRIVSVLNDLILRRDRDAEHRESLSTTMRTLRADNLKHTNDIARLTEKHTEAKRKLDIAEASEAALKTQMKSADAAIRGLKEEVARTKGLVAQARAACATDVRRRDRQIDTLKKQLAEAGRARGSRANPSVTSILVTGDVGEEKSTGRGGTTAADDYDLRNETNAFLANLAQNLSEENEAILSIMRKTMQQLRD
;
A
#
# COMPACT_ATOMS: atom_id res chain seq x y z
N MET A 1 6.90 -94.36 25.94
CA MET A 1 5.79 -94.33 26.91
C MET A 1 5.47 -92.87 27.13
N ILE A 2 4.32 -92.37 26.67
CA ILE A 2 3.94 -90.97 26.86
C ILE A 2 3.49 -90.83 28.32
N ASP A 3 4.12 -89.94 29.09
CA ASP A 3 3.83 -89.74 30.51
C ASP A 3 2.39 -89.26 30.70
N THR A 4 1.53 -90.12 31.23
CA THR A 4 0.10 -89.88 31.39
C THR A 4 -0.21 -88.75 32.37
N ASP A 5 0.68 -88.53 33.35
CA ASP A 5 0.56 -87.43 34.32
C ASP A 5 0.88 -86.07 33.68
N ASN A 6 1.81 -86.04 32.73
CA ASN A 6 2.13 -84.83 31.96
C ASN A 6 0.95 -84.45 31.05
N LEU A 7 0.29 -85.43 30.42
CA LEU A 7 -0.90 -85.20 29.60
C LEU A 7 -2.09 -84.67 30.41
N ARG A 8 -2.34 -85.22 31.61
CA ARG A 8 -3.42 -84.77 32.49
C ARG A 8 -3.20 -83.32 32.96
N THR A 9 -1.95 -82.99 33.29
CA THR A 9 -1.56 -81.63 33.67
C THR A 9 -1.72 -80.65 32.50
N ALA A 10 -1.29 -81.04 31.29
CA ALA A 10 -1.48 -80.23 30.08
C ALA A 10 -2.97 -80.04 29.74
N SER A 11 -3.80 -81.09 29.90
CA SER A 11 -5.25 -81.02 29.70
C SER A 11 -5.91 -80.01 30.63
N LEU A 12 -5.52 -79.98 31.91
CA LEU A 12 -6.03 -79.03 32.89
C LEU A 12 -5.60 -77.59 32.53
N TYR A 13 -4.34 -77.40 32.15
CA TYR A 13 -3.82 -76.11 31.70
C TYR A 13 -4.60 -75.56 30.49
N ILE A 14 -4.83 -76.39 29.47
CA ILE A 14 -5.58 -75.99 28.27
C ILE A 14 -7.02 -75.61 28.63
N ASN A 15 -7.70 -76.39 29.48
CA ASN A 15 -9.06 -76.07 29.92
C ASN A 15 -9.13 -74.72 30.65
N ASN A 16 -8.17 -74.44 31.55
CA ASN A 16 -8.10 -73.13 32.22
C ASN A 16 -7.86 -71.98 31.21
N GLN A 17 -7.05 -72.22 30.18
CA GLN A 17 -6.78 -71.24 29.16
C GLN A 17 -7.98 -70.96 28.25
N LEU A 18 -8.76 -71.99 27.92
CA LEU A 18 -9.99 -71.86 27.15
C LEU A 18 -11.11 -71.19 27.97
N LEU A 19 -11.22 -71.55 29.26
CA LEU A 19 -12.19 -70.94 30.17
C LEU A 19 -11.92 -69.45 30.38
N SER A 20 -10.68 -69.06 30.67
CA SER A 20 -10.29 -67.65 30.84
C SER A 20 -10.49 -66.78 29.59
N ARG A 21 -10.54 -67.40 28.39
CA ARG A 21 -10.83 -66.72 27.12
C ARG A 21 -12.31 -66.77 26.73
N GLY A 22 -13.15 -67.40 27.56
CA GLY A 22 -14.59 -67.56 27.34
C GLY A 22 -14.93 -68.49 26.17
N LEU A 23 -14.06 -69.48 25.89
CA LEU A 23 -14.27 -70.50 24.85
C LEU A 23 -14.87 -71.79 25.43
N LEU A 24 -14.85 -71.95 26.75
CA LEU A 24 -15.56 -73.01 27.47
C LEU A 24 -16.51 -72.37 28.48
N ARG A 25 -17.58 -73.10 28.84
CA ARG A 25 -18.49 -72.75 29.92
C ARG A 25 -18.06 -73.46 31.20
N ASP A 26 -18.37 -72.87 32.36
CA ASP A 26 -18.08 -73.46 33.67
C ASP A 26 -18.64 -74.90 33.75
N GLY A 27 -17.78 -75.86 34.09
CA GLY A 27 -18.14 -77.28 34.20
C GLY A 27 -18.07 -78.10 32.91
N GLN A 28 -17.72 -77.51 31.76
CA GLN A 28 -17.58 -78.22 30.47
C GLN A 28 -16.11 -78.43 30.08
N SER A 29 -15.30 -79.01 30.96
CA SER A 29 -13.89 -79.33 30.67
C SER A 29 -13.77 -80.45 29.63
N ILE A 30 -12.80 -80.33 28.73
CA ILE A 30 -12.49 -81.34 27.73
C ILE A 30 -11.38 -82.23 28.28
N ASP A 31 -11.58 -83.55 28.29
CA ASP A 31 -10.51 -84.49 28.61
C ASP A 31 -9.64 -84.73 27.37
N PHE A 32 -8.43 -84.18 27.39
CA PHE A 32 -7.43 -84.36 26.34
C PHE A 32 -6.46 -85.52 26.62
N ALA A 33 -6.46 -86.08 27.84
CA ALA A 33 -5.54 -87.13 28.27
C ALA A 33 -6.11 -88.53 28.09
N GLY A 34 -7.44 -88.68 28.25
CA GLY A 34 -8.17 -89.94 28.20
C GLY A 34 -8.83 -90.28 26.86
N ALA A 35 -8.40 -89.70 25.74
CA ALA A 35 -8.98 -89.96 24.42
C ALA A 35 -8.71 -91.39 23.91
N ALA A 36 -9.27 -92.39 24.58
CA ALA A 36 -9.57 -93.66 23.97
C ALA A 36 -10.69 -93.41 22.96
N PHE A 37 -10.32 -93.28 21.68
CA PHE A 37 -11.21 -93.13 20.53
C PHE A 37 -12.10 -94.38 20.28
N ASN A 38 -12.51 -95.10 21.33
CA ASN A 38 -13.27 -96.33 21.26
C ASN A 38 -14.60 -96.15 22.00
N GLY A 39 -15.58 -95.50 21.33
CA GLY A 39 -16.95 -95.38 21.81
C GLY A 39 -17.67 -94.08 21.42
N ASP A 40 -18.98 -94.04 21.70
CA ASP A 40 -19.92 -92.94 21.40
C ASP A 40 -19.52 -91.60 22.08
N GLU A 41 -18.84 -91.66 23.24
CA GLU A 41 -18.33 -90.49 23.97
C GLU A 41 -17.18 -89.75 23.26
N SER A 42 -16.47 -90.43 22.36
CA SER A 42 -15.42 -89.82 21.53
C SER A 42 -16.00 -88.78 20.58
N GLY A 43 -17.22 -89.00 20.06
CA GLY A 43 -17.90 -88.07 19.17
C GLY A 43 -18.30 -86.77 19.86
N ALA A 44 -18.82 -86.87 21.09
CA ALA A 44 -19.20 -85.70 21.89
C ALA A 44 -18.00 -84.83 22.28
N THR A 45 -16.88 -85.46 22.65
CA THR A 45 -15.64 -84.74 22.98
C THR A 45 -15.01 -84.09 21.76
N MET A 46 -15.00 -84.79 20.61
CA MET A 46 -14.54 -84.22 19.34
C MET A 46 -15.43 -83.04 18.89
N GLY A 47 -16.75 -83.14 19.06
CA GLY A 47 -17.68 -82.04 18.76
C GLY A 47 -17.40 -80.78 19.59
N ARG A 48 -17.08 -80.93 20.89
CA ARG A 48 -16.67 -79.81 21.75
C ARG A 48 -15.35 -79.18 21.29
N ILE A 49 -14.36 -80.01 20.95
CA ILE A 49 -13.08 -79.53 20.42
C ILE A 49 -13.29 -78.76 19.11
N VAL A 50 -14.10 -79.29 18.20
CA VAL A 50 -14.42 -78.63 16.92
C VAL A 50 -15.15 -77.30 17.14
N SER A 51 -16.08 -77.21 18.10
CA SER A 51 -16.74 -75.95 18.45
C SER A 51 -15.74 -74.91 18.96
N VAL A 52 -14.84 -75.29 19.87
CA VAL A 52 -13.79 -74.40 20.39
C VAL A 52 -12.85 -73.94 19.27
N LEU A 53 -12.46 -74.85 18.38
CA LEU A 53 -11.63 -74.52 17.22
C LEU A 53 -12.34 -73.55 16.28
N ASN A 54 -13.62 -73.76 16.00
CA ASN A 54 -14.42 -72.86 15.18
C ASN A 54 -14.51 -71.46 15.82
N ASP A 55 -14.78 -71.37 17.12
CA ASP A 55 -14.83 -70.09 17.83
C ASP A 55 -13.47 -69.37 17.85
N LEU A 56 -12.36 -70.11 17.95
CA LEU A 56 -11.01 -69.58 17.85
C LEU A 56 -10.72 -69.04 16.44
N ILE A 57 -11.12 -69.76 15.39
CA ILE A 57 -10.97 -69.32 13.99
C ILE A 57 -11.78 -68.04 13.78
N LEU A 58 -13.06 -68.04 14.13
CA LEU A 58 -13.94 -66.87 13.97
C LEU A 58 -13.48 -65.65 14.79
N ARG A 59 -12.90 -65.85 15.97
CA ARG A 59 -12.29 -64.75 16.74
C ARG A 59 -11.03 -64.24 16.08
N ARG A 60 -10.14 -65.14 15.64
CA ARG A 60 -8.90 -64.78 14.94
C ARG A 60 -9.17 -64.01 13.65
N ASP A 61 -10.18 -64.41 12.88
CA ASP A 61 -10.55 -63.77 11.62
C ASP A 61 -11.10 -62.36 11.89
N ARG A 62 -11.99 -62.21 12.87
CA ARG A 62 -12.47 -60.88 13.30
C ARG A 62 -11.34 -59.98 13.82
N ASP A 63 -10.44 -60.52 14.63
CA ASP A 63 -9.28 -59.77 15.12
C ASP A 63 -8.31 -59.39 13.99
N ALA A 64 -8.22 -60.20 12.93
CA ALA A 64 -7.45 -59.86 11.73
C ALA A 64 -8.11 -58.71 10.95
N GLU A 65 -9.42 -58.81 10.69
CA GLU A 65 -10.20 -57.75 10.02
C GLU A 65 -10.17 -56.43 10.79
N HIS A 66 -10.35 -56.46 12.12
CA HIS A 66 -10.27 -55.28 12.96
C HIS A 66 -8.88 -54.64 12.95
N ARG A 67 -7.81 -55.45 12.96
CA ARG A 67 -6.44 -54.93 12.85
C ARG A 67 -6.18 -54.31 11.48
N GLU A 68 -6.68 -54.91 10.41
CA GLU A 68 -6.56 -54.35 9.07
C GLU A 68 -7.33 -53.02 8.95
N SER A 69 -8.59 -52.98 9.40
CA SER A 69 -9.41 -51.76 9.45
C SER A 69 -8.79 -50.64 10.29
N LEU A 70 -8.22 -50.98 11.46
CA LEU A 70 -7.49 -50.02 12.28
C LEU A 70 -6.22 -49.53 11.56
N SER A 71 -5.49 -50.43 10.90
CA SER A 71 -4.29 -50.05 10.15
C SER A 71 -4.62 -49.13 8.97
N THR A 72 -5.73 -49.35 8.26
CA THR A 72 -6.13 -48.51 7.13
C THR A 72 -6.57 -47.13 7.62
N THR A 73 -7.43 -47.06 8.64
CA THR A 73 -7.84 -45.78 9.25
C THR A 73 -6.65 -44.99 9.79
N MET A 74 -5.68 -45.64 10.43
CA MET A 74 -4.47 -44.97 10.93
C MET A 74 -3.60 -44.41 9.79
N ARG A 75 -3.51 -45.09 8.63
CA ARG A 75 -2.81 -44.56 7.45
C ARG A 75 -3.54 -43.35 6.87
N THR A 76 -4.86 -43.42 6.74
CA THR A 76 -5.70 -42.31 6.27
C THR A 76 -5.57 -41.10 7.18
N LEU A 77 -5.71 -41.29 8.50
CA LEU A 77 -5.55 -40.21 9.49
C LEU A 77 -4.17 -39.56 9.43
N ARG A 78 -3.10 -40.34 9.24
CA ARG A 78 -1.75 -39.78 9.05
C ARG A 78 -1.66 -38.96 7.76
N ALA A 79 -2.20 -39.45 6.66
CA ALA A 79 -2.21 -38.74 5.39
C ALA A 79 -2.99 -37.41 5.48
N ASP A 80 -4.15 -37.42 6.13
CA ASP A 80 -4.97 -36.23 6.30
C ASP A 80 -4.35 -35.24 7.29
N ASN A 81 -3.72 -35.72 8.37
CA ASN A 81 -2.98 -34.85 9.29
C ASN A 81 -1.81 -34.13 8.60
N LEU A 82 -1.09 -34.82 7.70
CA LEU A 82 -0.05 -34.20 6.88
C LEU A 82 -0.64 -33.16 5.92
N LYS A 83 -1.77 -33.45 5.26
CA LYS A 83 -2.47 -32.47 4.40
C LYS A 83 -2.87 -31.22 5.19
N HIS A 84 -3.53 -31.40 6.34
CA HIS A 84 -3.94 -30.29 7.20
C HIS A 84 -2.76 -29.47 7.70
N THR A 85 -1.64 -30.12 8.06
CA THR A 85 -0.42 -29.41 8.46
C THR A 85 0.13 -28.53 7.34
N ASN A 86 0.16 -29.05 6.11
CA ASN A 86 0.59 -28.29 4.94
C ASN A 86 -0.37 -27.13 4.61
N ASP A 87 -1.68 -27.35 4.72
CA ASP A 87 -2.68 -26.32 4.50
C ASP A 87 -2.59 -25.21 5.54
N ILE A 88 -2.39 -25.55 6.82
CA ILE A 88 -2.17 -24.59 7.89
C ILE A 88 -0.92 -23.76 7.61
N ALA A 89 0.19 -24.38 7.22
CA ALA A 89 1.42 -23.66 6.88
C ALA A 89 1.19 -22.66 5.74
N ARG A 90 0.56 -23.11 4.65
CA ARG A 90 0.23 -22.27 3.48
C ARG A 90 -0.73 -21.13 3.82
N LEU A 91 -1.76 -21.39 4.62
CA LEU A 91 -2.72 -20.38 5.06
C LEU A 91 -2.06 -19.36 5.99
N THR A 92 -1.16 -19.81 6.86
CA THR A 92 -0.40 -18.92 7.75
C THR A 92 0.49 -17.99 6.94
N GLU A 93 1.23 -18.50 5.95
CA GLU A 93 2.04 -17.67 5.05
C GLU A 93 1.20 -16.62 4.33
N LYS A 94 0.09 -17.03 3.69
CA LYS A 94 -0.85 -16.11 3.03
C LYS A 94 -1.40 -15.05 3.97
N HIS A 95 -1.74 -15.44 5.21
CA HIS A 95 -2.22 -14.50 6.22
C HIS A 95 -1.14 -13.48 6.59
N THR A 96 0.11 -13.91 6.79
CA THR A 96 1.21 -12.97 7.07
C THR A 96 1.48 -12.02 5.90
N GLU A 97 1.39 -12.49 4.66
CA GLU A 97 1.56 -11.66 3.47
C GLU A 97 0.41 -10.65 3.32
N ALA A 98 -0.84 -11.10 3.49
CA ALA A 98 -2.02 -10.23 3.45
C ALA A 98 -1.96 -9.15 4.54
N LYS A 99 -1.52 -9.51 5.75
CA LYS A 99 -1.32 -8.56 6.84
C LYS A 99 -0.27 -7.50 6.49
N ARG A 100 0.88 -7.90 5.92
CA ARG A 100 1.89 -6.94 5.45
C ARG A 100 1.34 -5.98 4.38
N LYS A 101 0.57 -6.51 3.42
CA LYS A 101 -0.06 -5.69 2.37
C LYS A 101 -1.07 -4.69 2.96
N LEU A 102 -1.84 -5.12 3.96
CA LEU A 102 -2.77 -4.26 4.68
C LEU A 102 -2.02 -3.13 5.42
N ASP A 103 -0.98 -3.46 6.18
CA ASP A 103 -0.19 -2.46 6.93
C ASP A 103 0.41 -1.38 5.99
N ILE A 104 0.90 -1.79 4.82
CA ILE A 104 1.41 -0.86 3.78
C ILE A 104 0.28 0.02 3.23
N ALA A 105 -0.87 -0.58 2.92
CA ALA A 105 -2.02 0.15 2.40
C ALA A 105 -2.53 1.19 3.42
N GLU A 106 -2.66 0.81 4.68
CA GLU A 106 -3.07 1.70 5.77
C GLU A 106 -2.07 2.86 5.96
N ALA A 107 -0.77 2.57 5.93
CA ALA A 107 0.27 3.61 5.99
C ALA A 107 0.17 4.58 4.79
N SER A 108 -0.07 4.06 3.60
CA SER A 108 -0.25 4.88 2.38
C SER A 108 -1.51 5.74 2.44
N GLU A 109 -2.62 5.21 2.97
CA GLU A 109 -3.87 5.92 3.16
C GLU A 109 -3.69 7.07 4.17
N ALA A 110 -3.01 6.80 5.28
CA ALA A 110 -2.70 7.82 6.28
C ALA A 110 -1.87 8.96 5.66
N ALA A 111 -0.84 8.64 4.88
CA ALA A 111 -0.02 9.62 4.18
C ALA A 111 -0.86 10.46 3.20
N LEU A 112 -1.67 9.82 2.34
CA LEU A 112 -2.54 10.51 1.38
C LEU A 112 -3.57 11.42 2.09
N LYS A 113 -4.15 10.98 3.21
CA LYS A 113 -5.05 11.81 4.03
C LYS A 113 -4.35 13.05 4.57
N THR A 114 -3.09 12.95 5.01
CA THR A 114 -2.32 14.12 5.46
C THR A 114 -2.01 15.06 4.31
N GLN A 115 -1.63 14.53 3.15
CA GLN A 115 -1.36 15.31 1.94
C GLN A 115 -2.62 16.05 1.46
N MET A 116 -3.78 15.40 1.49
CA MET A 116 -5.07 16.01 1.15
C MET A 116 -5.39 17.20 2.06
N LYS A 117 -5.24 17.03 3.39
CA LYS A 117 -5.46 18.13 4.36
C LYS A 117 -4.50 19.29 4.13
N SER A 118 -3.23 19.00 3.81
CA SER A 118 -2.24 20.03 3.47
C SER A 118 -2.60 20.78 2.19
N ALA A 119 -3.02 20.06 1.16
CA ALA A 119 -3.47 20.65 -0.11
C ALA A 119 -4.72 21.52 0.09
N ASP A 120 -5.69 21.07 0.89
CA ASP A 120 -6.87 21.84 1.25
C ASP A 120 -6.52 23.13 1.98
N ALA A 121 -5.54 23.10 2.90
CA ALA A 121 -5.04 24.29 3.58
C ALA A 121 -4.36 25.26 2.61
N ALA A 122 -3.52 24.75 1.70
CA ALA A 122 -2.88 25.55 0.67
C ALA A 122 -3.90 26.22 -0.28
N ILE A 123 -4.94 25.48 -0.70
CA ILE A 123 -6.03 26.02 -1.53
C ILE A 123 -6.76 27.15 -0.81
N ARG A 124 -7.03 27.00 0.50
CA ARG A 124 -7.65 28.07 1.29
C ARG A 124 -6.75 29.32 1.34
N GLY A 125 -5.46 29.15 1.62
CA GLY A 125 -4.49 30.25 1.60
C GLY A 125 -4.42 30.97 0.26
N LEU A 126 -4.36 30.21 -0.85
CA LEU A 126 -4.35 30.77 -2.20
C LEU A 126 -5.64 31.54 -2.51
N LYS A 127 -6.80 31.06 -2.08
CA LYS A 127 -8.08 31.78 -2.26
C LYS A 127 -8.07 33.11 -1.51
N GLU A 128 -7.52 33.16 -0.31
CA GLU A 128 -7.37 34.40 0.45
C GLU A 128 -6.40 35.38 -0.22
N GLU A 129 -5.26 34.92 -0.72
CA GLU A 129 -4.32 35.76 -1.48
C GLU A 129 -4.95 36.32 -2.76
N VAL A 130 -5.72 35.49 -3.49
CA VAL A 130 -6.47 35.95 -4.66
C VAL A 130 -7.48 37.03 -4.28
N ALA A 131 -8.17 36.89 -3.14
CA ALA A 131 -9.09 37.91 -2.66
C ALA A 131 -8.37 39.22 -2.29
N ARG A 132 -7.24 39.14 -1.57
CA ARG A 132 -6.39 40.29 -1.21
C ARG A 132 -5.87 41.03 -2.44
N THR A 133 -5.28 40.30 -3.38
CA THR A 133 -4.72 40.87 -4.62
C THR A 133 -5.78 41.53 -5.48
N LYS A 134 -6.98 40.93 -5.60
CA LYS A 134 -8.13 41.59 -6.25
C LYS A 134 -8.49 42.91 -5.58
N GLY A 135 -8.49 42.96 -4.25
CA GLY A 135 -8.70 44.18 -3.48
C GLY A 135 -7.67 45.26 -3.78
N LEU A 136 -6.38 44.90 -3.74
CA LEU A 136 -5.27 45.82 -4.05
C LEU A 136 -5.34 46.36 -5.49
N VAL A 137 -5.67 45.51 -6.47
CA VAL A 137 -5.85 45.94 -7.86
C VAL A 137 -7.01 46.92 -8.00
N ALA A 138 -8.13 46.67 -7.33
CA ALA A 138 -9.27 47.60 -7.34
C ALA A 138 -8.90 48.96 -6.71
N GLN A 139 -8.18 48.94 -5.59
CA GLN A 139 -7.69 50.15 -4.93
C GLN A 139 -6.71 50.92 -5.82
N ALA A 140 -5.75 50.25 -6.45
CA ALA A 140 -4.78 50.86 -7.37
C ALA A 140 -5.48 51.50 -8.58
N ARG A 141 -6.48 50.83 -9.17
CA ARG A 141 -7.30 51.39 -10.26
C ARG A 141 -8.06 52.64 -9.80
N ALA A 142 -8.65 52.61 -8.61
CA ALA A 142 -9.36 53.76 -8.06
C ALA A 142 -8.41 54.95 -7.82
N ALA A 143 -7.24 54.71 -7.21
CA ALA A 143 -6.22 55.72 -6.97
C ALA A 143 -5.71 56.34 -8.27
N CYS A 144 -5.37 55.52 -9.27
CA CYS A 144 -4.97 55.98 -10.59
C CYS A 144 -6.05 56.85 -11.25
N ALA A 145 -7.31 56.43 -11.20
CA ALA A 145 -8.42 57.21 -11.74
C ALA A 145 -8.63 58.55 -11.00
N THR A 146 -8.34 58.62 -9.70
CA THR A 146 -8.37 59.90 -8.96
C THR A 146 -7.20 60.81 -9.34
N ASP A 147 -6.01 60.26 -9.52
CA ASP A 147 -4.81 61.01 -9.91
C ASP A 147 -4.92 61.57 -11.33
N VAL A 148 -5.45 60.80 -12.28
CA VAL A 148 -5.72 61.27 -13.65
C VAL A 148 -6.67 62.47 -13.62
N ARG A 149 -7.81 62.36 -12.92
CA ARG A 149 -8.75 63.48 -12.79
C ARG A 149 -8.13 64.71 -12.11
N ARG A 150 -7.22 64.51 -11.14
CA ARG A 150 -6.50 65.63 -10.50
C ARG A 150 -5.55 66.31 -11.50
N ARG A 151 -4.79 65.52 -12.27
CA ARG A 151 -3.92 66.02 -13.34
C ARG A 151 -4.70 66.75 -14.41
N ASP A 152 -5.83 66.21 -14.87
CA ASP A 152 -6.68 66.85 -15.88
C ASP A 152 -7.14 68.23 -15.41
N ARG A 153 -7.61 68.35 -14.15
CA ARG A 153 -7.99 69.65 -13.58
C ARG A 153 -6.81 70.62 -13.54
N GLN A 154 -5.62 70.16 -13.14
CA GLN A 154 -4.41 70.99 -13.12
C GLN A 154 -4.03 71.46 -14.53
N ILE A 155 -4.08 70.56 -15.52
CA ILE A 155 -3.82 70.87 -16.92
C ILE A 155 -4.82 71.92 -17.43
N ASP A 156 -6.11 71.78 -17.11
CA ASP A 156 -7.14 72.74 -17.51
C ASP A 156 -6.91 74.12 -16.86
N THR A 157 -6.48 74.17 -15.59
CA THR A 157 -6.09 75.43 -14.94
C THR A 157 -4.89 76.07 -15.62
N LEU A 158 -3.84 75.30 -15.92
CA LEU A 158 -2.65 75.80 -16.61
C LEU A 158 -2.98 76.29 -18.03
N LYS A 159 -3.83 75.57 -18.77
CA LYS A 159 -4.32 75.98 -20.08
C LYS A 159 -5.05 77.33 -20.02
N LYS A 160 -5.92 77.53 -19.02
CA LYS A 160 -6.61 78.83 -18.82
C LYS A 160 -5.63 79.95 -18.54
N GLN A 161 -4.67 79.75 -17.63
CA GLN A 161 -3.63 80.73 -17.32
C GLN A 161 -2.78 81.08 -18.56
N LEU A 162 -2.41 80.08 -19.37
CA LEU A 162 -1.68 80.29 -20.62
C LEU A 162 -2.52 81.05 -21.65
N ALA A 163 -3.81 80.75 -21.78
CA ALA A 163 -4.71 81.45 -22.68
C ALA A 163 -4.93 82.93 -22.26
N GLU A 164 -5.01 83.19 -20.94
CA GLU A 164 -5.06 84.55 -20.38
C GLU A 164 -3.75 85.31 -20.62
N ALA A 165 -2.60 84.66 -20.43
CA ALA A 165 -1.29 85.22 -20.76
C ALA A 165 -1.15 85.51 -22.27
N GLY A 166 -1.70 84.66 -23.14
CA GLY A 166 -1.72 84.86 -24.60
C GLY A 166 -2.71 85.95 -25.07
N ARG A 167 -3.78 86.22 -24.31
CA ARG A 167 -4.70 87.35 -24.55
C ARG A 167 -4.13 88.71 -24.16
N ALA A 168 -3.05 88.75 -23.38
CA ALA A 168 -2.34 89.99 -23.03
C ALA A 168 -1.54 90.61 -24.20
N ARG A 169 -1.92 90.35 -25.45
CA ARG A 169 -1.49 91.15 -26.60
C ARG A 169 -2.32 92.45 -26.63
N GLY A 170 -2.12 93.27 -25.59
CA GLY A 170 -2.81 94.55 -25.42
C GLY A 170 -2.47 95.34 -24.16
N SER A 171 -2.00 94.73 -23.06
CA SER A 171 -1.50 95.50 -21.91
C SER A 171 -0.70 94.65 -20.92
N ARG A 172 0.57 95.05 -20.76
CA ARG A 172 1.56 94.71 -19.72
C ARG A 172 1.90 93.22 -19.55
N ALA A 173 3.12 92.89 -19.97
CA ALA A 173 3.81 91.64 -19.70
C ALA A 173 3.81 91.35 -18.18
N ASN A 174 3.28 90.20 -17.79
CA ASN A 174 3.49 89.63 -16.46
C ASN A 174 4.94 89.09 -16.41
N PRO A 175 5.80 89.55 -15.48
CA PRO A 175 7.22 89.21 -15.45
C PRO A 175 7.51 87.76 -15.00
N SER A 176 6.49 86.95 -14.74
CA SER A 176 6.61 85.59 -14.21
C SER A 176 6.52 84.47 -15.26
N VAL A 177 6.36 84.80 -16.56
CA VAL A 177 6.21 83.80 -17.63
C VAL A 177 7.27 84.01 -18.70
N THR A 178 8.31 83.18 -18.68
CA THR A 178 9.31 83.08 -19.75
C THR A 178 8.86 82.01 -20.75
N SER A 179 8.36 82.41 -21.92
CA SER A 179 8.03 81.44 -22.99
C SER A 179 9.26 81.18 -23.85
N ILE A 180 9.85 80.00 -23.71
CA ILE A 180 10.92 79.51 -24.59
C ILE A 180 10.27 78.65 -25.66
N LEU A 181 10.28 79.12 -26.91
CA LEU A 181 9.81 78.37 -28.08
C LEU A 181 10.97 77.53 -28.60
N VAL A 182 10.95 76.22 -28.31
CA VAL A 182 11.93 75.27 -28.88
C VAL A 182 11.34 74.70 -30.17
N THR A 183 11.77 75.22 -31.31
CA THR A 183 11.60 74.57 -32.61
C THR A 183 12.60 73.43 -32.70
N GLY A 184 12.14 72.18 -32.63
CA GLY A 184 12.96 71.01 -32.89
C GLY A 184 13.18 70.85 -34.39
N ASP A 185 14.33 71.29 -34.88
CA ASP A 185 14.88 70.85 -36.15
C ASP A 185 15.51 69.48 -35.91
N VAL A 186 14.97 68.43 -36.54
CA VAL A 186 15.57 67.08 -36.50
C VAL A 186 16.59 67.02 -37.63
N GLY A 187 17.74 67.64 -37.39
CA GLY A 187 18.94 67.51 -38.20
C GLY A 187 19.99 66.72 -37.41
N GLU A 188 20.42 65.59 -37.96
CA GLU A 188 21.63 64.90 -37.52
C GLU A 188 22.82 65.84 -37.70
N GLU A 189 23.31 66.46 -36.61
CA GLU A 189 24.69 66.90 -36.57
C GLU A 189 25.24 66.88 -35.14
N LYS A 190 26.30 66.07 -34.97
CA LYS A 190 27.13 66.00 -33.77
C LYS A 190 27.65 67.39 -33.43
N SER A 191 27.13 68.00 -32.38
CA SER A 191 27.82 69.09 -31.68
C SER A 191 28.08 68.72 -30.23
N THR A 192 29.37 68.64 -29.92
CA THR A 192 29.96 68.54 -28.60
C THR A 192 29.62 69.77 -27.78
N GLY A 193 28.91 69.59 -26.65
CA GLY A 193 28.61 70.70 -25.74
C GLY A 193 27.81 70.31 -24.50
N ARG A 194 28.51 69.90 -23.44
CA ARG A 194 28.17 70.04 -22.00
C ARG A 194 26.68 69.86 -21.62
N GLY A 195 26.28 68.60 -21.44
CA GLY A 195 25.12 68.19 -20.66
C GLY A 195 25.51 67.00 -19.78
N GLY A 196 25.22 67.07 -18.49
CA GLY A 196 25.69 66.12 -17.47
C GLY A 196 25.46 64.66 -17.86
N THR A 197 26.56 63.91 -17.92
CA THR A 197 26.55 62.46 -17.94
C THR A 197 26.03 61.96 -16.59
N THR A 198 24.73 61.70 -16.48
CA THR A 198 24.31 60.54 -15.68
C THR A 198 24.67 59.31 -16.50
N ALA A 199 25.96 58.94 -16.43
CA ALA A 199 26.37 57.56 -16.63
C ALA A 199 25.76 56.79 -15.45
N ALA A 200 24.48 56.46 -15.58
CA ALA A 200 23.89 55.38 -14.82
C ALA A 200 24.15 54.14 -15.68
N ASP A 201 25.07 53.33 -15.19
CA ASP A 201 25.45 52.04 -15.74
C ASP A 201 24.25 51.26 -16.27
N ASP A 202 24.33 50.87 -17.55
CA ASP A 202 23.92 49.59 -18.13
C ASP A 202 22.64 48.89 -17.62
N TYR A 203 21.66 49.65 -17.14
CA TYR A 203 20.36 49.13 -16.71
C TYR A 203 19.43 48.99 -17.92
N ASP A 204 19.81 48.09 -18.83
CA ASP A 204 19.01 47.73 -19.98
C ASP A 204 18.02 46.62 -19.56
N LEU A 205 16.72 46.92 -19.55
CA LEU A 205 15.63 45.97 -19.25
C LEU A 205 15.73 44.66 -20.06
N ARG A 206 16.43 44.70 -21.20
CA ARG A 206 16.75 43.54 -22.03
C ARG A 206 17.68 42.54 -21.34
N ASN A 207 18.65 43.01 -20.54
CA ASN A 207 19.54 42.14 -19.77
C ASN A 207 18.77 41.40 -18.66
N GLU A 208 17.83 42.08 -18.00
CA GLU A 208 16.96 41.46 -16.99
C GLU A 208 16.02 40.42 -17.61
N THR A 209 15.49 40.71 -18.81
CA THR A 209 14.64 39.77 -19.56
C THR A 209 15.43 38.53 -20.00
N ASN A 210 16.67 38.69 -20.49
CA ASN A 210 17.52 37.57 -20.88
C ASN A 210 18.00 36.77 -19.67
N ALA A 211 18.34 37.42 -18.56
CA ALA A 211 18.71 36.75 -17.31
C ALA A 211 17.53 35.97 -16.72
N PHE A 212 16.31 36.50 -16.81
CA PHE A 212 15.09 35.82 -16.42
C PHE A 212 14.81 34.61 -17.32
N LEU A 213 14.93 34.74 -18.64
CA LEU A 213 14.74 33.64 -19.58
C LEU A 213 15.80 32.54 -19.41
N ALA A 214 17.06 32.91 -19.14
CA ALA A 214 18.13 31.96 -18.85
C ALA A 214 17.87 31.18 -17.55
N ASN A 215 17.46 31.87 -16.48
CA ASN A 215 17.08 31.21 -15.22
C ASN A 215 15.86 30.30 -15.40
N LEU A 216 14.86 30.71 -16.17
CA LEU A 216 13.68 29.89 -16.44
C LEU A 216 14.04 28.63 -17.24
N ALA A 217 14.90 28.76 -18.27
CA ALA A 217 15.37 27.62 -19.05
C ALA A 217 16.21 26.65 -18.20
N GLN A 218 17.05 27.18 -17.31
CA GLN A 218 17.84 26.37 -16.38
C GLN A 218 16.95 25.61 -15.40
N ASN A 219 16.00 26.29 -14.75
CA ASN A 219 15.06 25.65 -13.82
C ASN A 219 14.21 24.56 -14.52
N LEU A 220 13.72 24.82 -15.73
CA LEU A 220 13.00 23.81 -16.51
C LEU A 220 13.87 22.61 -16.89
N SER A 221 15.16 22.84 -17.19
CA SER A 221 16.10 21.76 -17.47
C SER A 221 16.35 20.89 -16.22
N GLU A 222 16.56 21.53 -15.07
CA GLU A 222 16.79 20.85 -13.79
C GLU A 222 15.56 20.04 -13.35
N GLU A 223 14.35 20.59 -13.49
CA GLU A 223 13.11 19.86 -13.21
C GLU A 223 12.91 18.67 -14.15
N ASN A 224 13.17 18.83 -15.45
CA ASN A 224 13.08 17.74 -16.41
C ASN A 224 14.07 16.61 -16.10
N GLU A 225 15.29 16.95 -15.68
CA GLU A 225 16.31 15.96 -15.30
C GLU A 225 15.94 15.24 -14.00
N ALA A 226 15.37 15.95 -13.02
CA ALA A 226 14.84 15.38 -11.80
C ALA A 226 13.69 14.38 -12.09
N ILE A 227 12.73 14.75 -12.95
CA ILE A 227 11.63 13.88 -13.38
C ILE A 227 12.15 12.64 -14.10
N LEU A 228 13.09 12.81 -15.04
CA LEU A 228 13.74 11.69 -15.73
C LEU A 228 14.44 10.74 -14.76
N SER A 229 15.10 11.27 -13.72
CA SER A 229 15.74 10.45 -12.70
C SER A 229 14.74 9.61 -11.90
N ILE A 230 13.59 10.20 -11.54
CA ILE A 230 12.52 9.52 -10.81
C ILE A 230 11.89 8.46 -11.69
N MET A 231 11.59 8.78 -12.96
CA MET A 231 11.02 7.84 -13.92
C MET A 231 11.95 6.64 -14.19
N ARG A 232 13.27 6.87 -14.26
CA ARG A 232 14.24 5.77 -14.38
C ARG A 232 14.25 4.89 -13.13
N LYS A 233 14.23 5.49 -11.93
CA LYS A 233 14.16 4.75 -10.66
C LYS A 233 12.89 3.92 -10.54
N THR A 234 11.74 4.48 -10.90
CA THR A 234 10.46 3.75 -10.87
C THR A 234 10.41 2.63 -11.90
N MET A 235 10.92 2.85 -13.12
CA MET A 235 11.05 1.78 -14.12
C MET A 235 11.97 0.65 -13.65
N GLN A 236 13.04 0.96 -12.91
CA GLN A 236 13.95 -0.05 -12.37
C GLN A 236 13.28 -0.86 -11.25
N GLN A 237 12.54 -0.20 -10.34
CA GLN A 237 11.75 -0.86 -9.30
C GLN A 237 10.60 -1.72 -9.83
N LEU A 238 10.09 -1.45 -11.03
CA LEU A 238 9.06 -2.26 -11.68
C LEU A 238 9.63 -3.47 -12.45
N ARG A 239 10.95 -3.48 -12.68
CA ARG A 239 11.65 -4.55 -13.42
C ARG A 239 12.23 -5.62 -12.50
N ASP A 240 12.49 -5.27 -11.24
CA ASP A 240 12.86 -6.18 -10.14
C ASP A 240 11.60 -6.71 -9.42
#